data_AF-A0A1Q5UHE2-F1
#
_entry.id   AF-A0A1Q5UHE2-F1
#
_cell.length_a   1.000
_cell.length_b   1.000
_cell.length_c   1.000
_cell.angle_alpha   90.00
_cell.angle_beta   90.00
_cell.angle_gamma   90.00
#
_symmetry.space_group_name_H-M   'P 1'
#
loop_
_entity.id
_entity.type
_entity.pdbx_description
1 polymer ?
#
loop_
_entity_poly.entity_id
_entity_poly.type
_entity_poly.pdbx_seq_one_letter_code
_entity_poly.pdbx_strand_id
1 'polypeptide(L)'
;MPKYSNFDEDRLQKACKAVLHQKKPNIAKTAREFSVSRTTLADRVKKARSPFSTTESRKNALTSHQEKALTAWIVKMCDWNLPPTAKLIEAWANQALTRADAGRQPVGKNWAYYFISRLLKHLSLALVKQNLKESKRI
;
A
#
# COMPACT_ATOMS: atom_id res chain seq x y z
N MET A 1 -22.91 -17.41 16.04
CA MET A 1 -22.77 -16.63 14.79
C MET A 1 -22.23 -17.55 13.70
N PRO A 2 -22.86 -17.68 12.52
CA PRO A 2 -22.36 -18.62 11.53
C PRO A 2 -21.09 -18.07 10.87
N LYS A 3 -20.04 -18.90 10.88
CA LYS A 3 -18.80 -18.69 10.13
C LYS A 3 -19.14 -18.79 8.65
N TYR A 4 -18.90 -17.74 7.88
CA TYR A 4 -19.06 -17.78 6.43
C TYR A 4 -18.08 -18.78 5.83
N SER A 5 -18.59 -19.68 5.01
CA SER A 5 -17.82 -20.69 4.32
C SER A 5 -17.11 -20.04 3.13
N ASN A 6 -15.91 -20.50 2.75
CA ASN A 6 -15.18 -19.97 1.59
C ASN A 6 -16.01 -19.91 0.29
N PHE A 7 -17.07 -20.74 0.19
CA PHE A 7 -18.03 -20.73 -0.91
C PHE A 7 -18.83 -19.44 -1.04
N ASP A 8 -19.01 -18.69 0.05
CA ASP A 8 -19.77 -17.43 0.05
C ASP A 8 -18.98 -16.30 -0.62
N GLU A 9 -17.65 -16.29 -0.47
CA GLU A 9 -16.78 -15.23 -0.98
C GLU A 9 -16.64 -15.30 -2.52
N ASP A 10 -16.49 -16.49 -3.09
CA ASP A 10 -16.41 -16.68 -4.55
C ASP A 10 -17.72 -16.30 -5.25
N ARG A 11 -18.86 -16.67 -4.67
CA ARG A 11 -20.19 -16.28 -5.17
C ARG A 11 -20.39 -14.78 -5.09
N LEU A 12 -19.95 -14.17 -3.99
CA LEU A 12 -20.01 -12.73 -3.79
C LEU A 12 -19.14 -11.97 -4.80
N GLN A 13 -17.94 -12.47 -5.13
CA GLN A 13 -17.09 -11.89 -6.17
C GLN A 13 -17.72 -11.97 -7.55
N LYS A 14 -18.29 -13.13 -7.93
CA LYS A 14 -19.00 -13.30 -9.21
C LYS A 14 -20.21 -12.36 -9.31
N ALA A 15 -21.00 -12.27 -8.25
CA ALA A 15 -22.13 -11.36 -8.15
C ALA A 15 -21.70 -9.88 -8.29
N CYS A 16 -20.59 -9.48 -7.64
CA CYS A 16 -20.06 -8.12 -7.77
C CYS A 16 -19.69 -7.79 -9.22
N LYS A 17 -18.98 -8.70 -9.91
CA LYS A 17 -18.62 -8.52 -11.33
C LYS A 17 -19.87 -8.37 -12.20
N ALA A 18 -20.87 -9.23 -12.01
CA ALA A 18 -22.13 -9.17 -12.75
C ALA A 18 -22.85 -7.82 -12.59
N VAL A 19 -22.90 -7.27 -11.36
CA VAL A 19 -23.49 -5.95 -11.10
C VAL A 19 -22.68 -4.81 -11.73
N LEU A 20 -21.36 -4.92 -11.78
CA LEU A 20 -20.49 -3.91 -12.38
C LEU A 20 -20.61 -3.86 -13.91
N HIS A 21 -20.84 -5.01 -14.57
CA HIS A 21 -21.05 -5.08 -16.02
C HIS A 21 -22.45 -4.59 -16.47
N GLN A 22 -23.42 -4.49 -15.57
CA GLN A 22 -24.77 -4.03 -15.91
C GLN A 22 -24.82 -2.50 -16.09
N LYS A 23 -25.34 -2.04 -17.24
CA LYS A 23 -25.59 -0.61 -17.53
C LYS A 23 -26.57 0.02 -16.52
N LYS A 24 -27.54 -0.76 -16.02
CA LYS A 24 -28.43 -0.41 -14.91
C LYS A 24 -28.34 -1.51 -13.84
N PRO A 25 -27.60 -1.30 -12.74
CA PRO A 25 -27.32 -2.35 -11.75
C PRO A 25 -28.59 -2.72 -10.98
N ASN A 26 -29.00 -3.99 -11.06
CA ASN A 26 -30.07 -4.53 -10.22
C ASN A 26 -29.50 -5.46 -9.14
N ILE A 27 -29.05 -4.86 -8.05
CA ILE A 27 -28.41 -5.56 -6.93
C ILE A 27 -29.35 -6.62 -6.32
N ALA A 28 -30.65 -6.34 -6.24
CA ALA A 28 -31.62 -7.25 -5.64
C ALA A 28 -31.82 -8.52 -6.47
N LYS A 29 -31.90 -8.38 -7.80
CA LYS A 29 -32.02 -9.53 -8.72
C LYS A 29 -30.76 -10.38 -8.68
N THR A 30 -29.59 -9.75 -8.79
CA THR A 30 -28.31 -10.46 -8.79
C THR A 30 -28.01 -11.11 -7.43
N ALA A 31 -28.41 -10.50 -6.30
CA ALA A 31 -28.25 -11.14 -4.99
C ALA A 31 -29.04 -12.46 -4.89
N ARG A 32 -30.27 -12.51 -5.42
CA ARG A 32 -31.09 -13.74 -5.44
C ARG A 32 -30.50 -14.80 -6.36
N GLU A 33 -30.07 -14.40 -7.55
CA GLU A 33 -29.47 -15.31 -8.54
C GLU A 33 -28.21 -16.01 -8.02
N PHE A 34 -27.35 -15.28 -7.31
CA PHE A 34 -26.12 -15.82 -6.74
C PHE A 34 -26.26 -16.33 -5.30
N SER A 35 -27.48 -16.29 -4.73
CA SER A 35 -27.76 -16.67 -3.34
C SER A 35 -26.84 -16.00 -2.32
N VAL A 36 -26.58 -14.70 -2.50
CA VAL A 36 -25.76 -13.89 -1.59
C VAL A 36 -26.61 -12.85 -0.87
N SER A 37 -26.16 -12.43 0.31
CA SER A 37 -26.82 -11.33 1.03
C SER A 37 -26.79 -10.04 0.21
N ARG A 38 -27.97 -9.43 0.04
CA ARG A 38 -28.13 -8.16 -0.68
C ARG A 38 -27.28 -7.05 -0.05
N THR A 39 -27.26 -6.96 1.28
CA THR A 39 -26.53 -5.89 1.99
C THR A 39 -25.04 -5.98 1.71
N THR A 40 -24.48 -7.19 1.85
CA THR A 40 -23.06 -7.48 1.57
C THR A 40 -22.69 -7.19 0.11
N LEU A 41 -23.56 -7.56 -0.84
CA LEU A 41 -23.34 -7.27 -2.26
C LEU A 41 -23.39 -5.75 -2.53
N ALA A 42 -24.34 -5.03 -1.94
CA ALA A 42 -24.47 -3.58 -2.10
C ALA A 42 -23.26 -2.82 -1.56
N ASP A 43 -22.81 -3.17 -0.36
CA ASP A 43 -21.64 -2.54 0.28
C ASP A 43 -20.37 -2.77 -0.56
N ARG A 44 -20.23 -3.97 -1.11
CA ARG A 44 -19.07 -4.33 -1.92
C ARG A 44 -19.06 -3.64 -3.28
N VAL A 45 -20.21 -3.53 -3.93
CA VAL A 45 -20.38 -2.75 -5.17
C VAL A 45 -20.14 -1.26 -4.91
N LYS A 46 -20.64 -0.72 -3.78
CA LYS A 46 -20.37 0.66 -3.37
C LYS A 46 -18.88 0.90 -3.17
N LYS A 47 -18.17 -0.02 -2.50
CA LYS A 47 -16.72 0.06 -2.30
C LYS A 47 -15.95 -0.08 -3.62
N ALA A 48 -16.41 -0.91 -4.54
CA ALA A 48 -15.79 -1.09 -5.86
C ALA A 48 -16.01 0.11 -6.80
N ARG A 49 -17.15 0.81 -6.67
CA ARG A 49 -17.47 2.02 -7.45
C ARG A 49 -16.96 3.30 -6.82
N SER A 50 -16.77 3.30 -5.49
CA SER A 50 -16.09 4.39 -4.83
C SER A 50 -14.73 4.54 -5.50
N PRO A 51 -14.34 5.75 -5.92
CA PRO A 51 -12.95 5.98 -6.29
C PRO A 51 -12.13 5.47 -5.11
N PHE A 52 -11.14 4.62 -5.41
CA PHE A 52 -10.14 4.24 -4.41
C PHE A 52 -9.63 5.57 -3.86
N SER A 53 -9.92 5.85 -2.59
CA SER A 53 -9.60 7.13 -2.00
C SER A 53 -8.10 7.34 -2.15
N THR A 54 -7.70 8.09 -3.16
CA THR A 54 -6.37 8.66 -3.35
C THR A 54 -6.10 9.74 -2.32
N THR A 55 -7.00 9.97 -1.36
CA THR A 55 -6.65 10.64 -0.11
C THR A 55 -5.46 9.89 0.45
N GLU A 56 -4.29 10.51 0.27
CA GLU A 56 -3.07 10.00 0.80
C GLU A 56 -3.30 9.67 2.26
N SER A 57 -2.98 8.44 2.64
CA SER A 57 -3.13 8.03 4.02
C SER A 57 -2.33 9.03 4.86
N ARG A 58 -3.02 9.87 5.65
CA ARG A 58 -2.39 10.83 6.57
C ARG A 58 -1.43 10.16 7.58
N LYS A 59 -1.44 8.82 7.61
CA LYS A 59 -0.55 7.97 8.40
C LYS A 59 0.86 7.87 7.80
N ASN A 60 1.05 8.19 6.52
CA ASN A 60 2.36 8.15 5.90
C ASN A 60 3.11 9.44 6.21
N ALA A 61 4.36 9.30 6.66
CA ALA A 61 5.21 10.45 6.93
C ALA A 61 5.50 11.26 5.66
N LEU A 62 5.62 10.61 4.50
CA LEU A 62 5.87 11.27 3.22
C LEU A 62 4.60 11.31 2.36
N THR A 63 4.52 12.29 1.45
CA THR A 63 3.49 12.31 0.42
C THR A 63 3.73 11.23 -0.63
N SER A 64 2.71 10.82 -1.39
CA SER A 64 2.84 9.79 -2.44
C SER A 64 3.89 10.18 -3.48
N HIS A 65 3.96 11.46 -3.84
CA HIS A 65 5.00 11.98 -4.74
C HIS A 65 6.41 11.82 -4.16
N GLN A 66 6.60 12.15 -2.88
CA GLN A 66 7.87 11.99 -2.18
C GLN A 66 8.26 10.51 -2.06
N GLU A 67 7.32 9.64 -1.69
CA GLU A 67 7.55 8.20 -1.62
C GLU A 67 7.90 7.61 -2.98
N LYS A 68 7.23 8.04 -4.05
CA LYS A 68 7.52 7.59 -5.43
C LYS A 68 8.91 8.04 -5.89
N ALA A 69 9.29 9.29 -5.62
CA ALA A 69 10.62 9.79 -5.93
C ALA A 69 11.72 9.04 -5.17
N LEU A 70 11.51 8.81 -3.86
CA LEU A 70 12.45 8.06 -3.03
C LEU A 70 12.57 6.60 -3.49
N THR A 71 11.46 5.97 -3.88
CA THR A 71 11.45 4.61 -4.43
C THR A 71 12.22 4.52 -5.73
N ALA A 72 11.98 5.45 -6.67
CA ALA A 72 12.68 5.49 -7.95
C ALA A 72 14.19 5.69 -7.77
N TRP A 73 14.59 6.53 -6.79
CA TRP A 73 15.99 6.69 -6.43
C TRP A 73 16.60 5.40 -5.87
N ILE A 74 15.91 4.71 -4.94
CA ILE A 74 16.38 3.43 -4.40
C ILE A 74 16.56 2.38 -5.51
N VAL A 75 15.62 2.28 -6.45
CA VAL A 75 15.71 1.35 -7.58
C VAL A 75 16.95 1.65 -8.43
N LYS A 76 17.18 2.91 -8.82
CA LYS A 76 18.39 3.29 -9.57
C LYS A 76 19.69 2.97 -8.81
N MET A 77 19.71 3.19 -7.50
CA MET A 77 20.86 2.86 -6.67
C MET A 77 21.11 1.34 -6.62
N CYS A 78 20.06 0.53 -6.56
CA CYS A 78 20.16 -0.93 -6.66
C CYS A 78 20.65 -1.37 -8.06
N ASP A 79 20.18 -0.73 -9.13
CA ASP A 79 20.63 -1.02 -10.51
C ASP A 79 22.15 -0.75 -10.66
N TRP A 80 22.67 0.23 -9.93
CA TRP A 80 24.11 0.53 -9.83
C TRP A 80 24.87 -0.36 -8.85
N ASN A 81 24.25 -1.41 -8.30
CA ASN A 81 24.82 -2.29 -7.27
C ASN A 81 25.27 -1.55 -5.99
N LEU A 82 24.64 -0.40 -5.70
CA LEU A 82 24.91 0.43 -4.53
C LEU A 82 23.64 0.59 -3.69
N PRO A 83 23.12 -0.47 -3.06
CA PRO A 83 21.88 -0.39 -2.30
C PRO A 83 22.02 0.65 -1.17
N PRO A 84 21.12 1.62 -1.03
CA PRO A 84 21.24 2.65 0.00
C PRO A 84 20.92 2.07 1.37
N THR A 85 21.70 2.45 2.39
CA THR A 85 21.48 2.03 3.77
C THR A 85 20.20 2.65 4.34
N ALA A 86 19.55 1.96 5.30
CA ALA A 86 18.36 2.48 5.98
C ALA A 86 18.57 3.89 6.57
N LYS A 87 19.74 4.17 7.14
CA LYS A 87 20.11 5.50 7.68
C LYS A 87 20.14 6.59 6.60
N LEU A 88 20.61 6.24 5.39
CA LEU A 88 20.63 7.18 4.27
C LEU A 88 19.22 7.46 3.75
N ILE A 89 18.38 6.41 3.69
CA ILE A 89 16.96 6.53 3.32
C ILE A 89 16.21 7.42 4.33
N GLU A 90 16.49 7.25 5.63
CA GLU A 90 15.96 8.10 6.70
C GLU A 90 16.37 9.57 6.53
N ALA A 91 17.66 9.82 6.26
CA ALA A 91 18.18 11.17 6.05
C ALA A 91 17.52 11.85 4.83
N TRP A 92 17.36 11.12 3.72
CA TRP A 92 16.66 11.61 2.54
C TRP A 92 15.19 11.91 2.82
N ALA A 93 14.51 11.04 3.57
CA ALA A 93 13.12 11.27 3.97
C ALA A 93 13.01 12.55 4.82
N ASN A 94 13.85 12.71 5.84
CA ASN A 94 13.88 13.91 6.68
C ASN A 94 14.18 15.17 5.86
N GLN A 95 15.14 15.12 4.93
CA GLN A 95 15.45 16.24 4.05
C GLN A 95 14.25 16.60 3.14
N ALA A 96 13.52 15.61 2.62
CA ALA A 96 12.32 15.83 1.84
C ALA A 96 11.19 16.45 2.69
N LEU A 97 11.07 16.07 3.96
CA LEU A 97 10.13 16.68 4.90
C LEU A 97 10.48 18.13 5.17
N THR A 98 11.74 18.43 5.53
CA THR A 98 12.20 19.80 5.79
C THR A 98 12.02 20.73 4.59
N ARG A 99 12.23 20.22 3.36
CA ARG A 99 11.99 20.98 2.12
C ARG A 99 10.52 21.28 1.86
N ALA A 100 9.62 20.40 2.28
CA ALA A 100 8.18 20.59 2.09
C ALA A 100 7.56 21.47 3.18
N ASP A 101 8.00 21.29 4.42
CA ASP A 101 7.57 22.06 5.58
C ASP A 101 8.64 21.97 6.69
N ALA A 102 9.26 23.10 7.03
CA ALA A 102 10.32 23.18 8.03
C ALA A 102 9.83 22.87 9.46
N GLY A 103 8.52 22.93 9.73
CA GLY A 103 7.93 22.62 11.03
C GLY A 103 7.59 21.14 11.23
N ARG A 104 7.80 20.29 10.22
CA ARG A 104 7.37 18.89 10.26
C ARG A 104 8.32 18.03 11.09
N GLN A 105 7.73 17.19 11.94
CA GLN A 105 8.49 16.24 12.76
C GLN A 105 9.27 15.26 11.88
N PRO A 106 10.51 14.90 12.27
CA PRO A 106 11.30 13.92 11.55
C PRO A 106 10.63 12.54 11.56
N VAL A 107 11.00 11.69 10.61
CA VAL A 107 10.53 10.31 10.57
C VAL A 107 10.99 9.54 11.82
N GLY A 108 10.16 8.60 12.28
CA GLY A 108 10.52 7.78 13.44
C GLY A 108 11.70 6.84 13.14
N LYS A 109 12.45 6.45 14.18
CA LYS A 109 13.63 5.56 14.10
C LYS A 109 13.44 4.29 13.26
N ASN A 110 12.25 3.68 13.34
CA ASN A 110 11.94 2.43 12.62
C ASN A 110 11.30 2.67 11.25
N TRP A 111 11.02 3.92 10.88
CA TRP A 111 10.30 4.27 9.66
C TRP A 111 11.01 3.74 8.42
N ALA A 112 12.35 3.92 8.33
CA ALA A 112 13.12 3.46 7.19
C ALA A 112 13.04 1.92 7.01
N TYR A 113 13.09 1.16 8.12
CA TYR A 113 12.94 -0.30 8.07
C TYR A 113 11.55 -0.72 7.60
N TYR A 114 10.49 -0.08 8.09
CA TYR A 114 9.13 -0.36 7.64
C TYR A 114 8.92 0.03 6.17
N PHE A 115 9.45 1.18 5.77
CA PHE A 115 9.41 1.65 4.38
C PHE A 115 10.09 0.65 3.43
N ILE A 116 11.31 0.21 3.75
CA ILE A 116 12.04 -0.81 3.00
C ILE A 116 11.26 -2.12 2.97
N SER A 117 10.70 -2.57 4.10
CA SER A 117 9.91 -3.81 4.15
C SER A 117 8.67 -3.77 3.25
N ARG A 118 8.05 -2.59 3.12
CA ARG A 118 6.91 -2.35 2.22
C ARG A 118 7.35 -2.33 0.76
N LEU A 119 8.50 -1.74 0.46
CA LEU A 119 9.09 -1.74 -0.88
C LEU A 119 9.47 -3.14 -1.36
N LEU A 120 10.13 -3.93 -0.50
CA LEU A 120 10.54 -5.31 -0.81
C LEU A 120 9.34 -6.19 -1.21
N LYS A 121 8.21 -6.06 -0.49
CA LYS A 121 6.97 -6.76 -0.82
C LYS A 121 6.41 -6.39 -2.19
N HIS A 122 6.63 -5.15 -2.63
CA HIS A 122 6.08 -4.64 -3.89
C HIS A 122 7.03 -4.83 -5.08
N LEU A 123 8.33 -4.81 -4.86
CA LEU A 123 9.35 -4.85 -5.93
C LEU A 123 10.07 -6.20 -6.04
N SER A 124 9.84 -7.14 -5.12
CA SER A 124 10.54 -8.45 -5.07
C SER A 124 12.08 -8.33 -5.16
N LEU A 125 12.63 -7.17 -4.81
CA LEU A 125 14.07 -6.91 -4.86
C LEU A 125 14.74 -7.62 -3.68
N ALA A 126 15.87 -8.26 -3.88
CA ALA A 126 16.70 -8.74 -2.79
C ALA A 126 17.60 -7.58 -2.33
N LEU A 127 17.16 -6.75 -1.38
CA LEU A 127 18.04 -5.73 -0.83
C LEU A 127 19.20 -6.43 -0.10
N VAL A 128 20.42 -6.21 -0.57
CA VAL A 128 21.64 -6.73 0.07
C VAL A 128 21.71 -6.18 1.49
N LYS A 129 21.75 -7.07 2.49
CA LYS A 129 21.91 -6.70 3.88
C LYS A 129 23.32 -6.16 4.09
N GLN A 130 23.48 -4.84 4.06
CA GLN A 130 24.75 -4.18 4.32
C GLN A 130 25.09 -4.29 5.81
N ASN A 131 25.98 -5.21 6.15
CA ASN A 131 26.57 -5.28 7.49
C ASN A 131 27.82 -4.38 7.51
N LEU A 132 27.70 -3.17 8.04
CA LEU A 132 28.87 -2.34 8.32
C LEU A 132 29.61 -2.93 9.53
N LYS A 133 30.86 -3.35 9.34
CA LYS A 133 31.76 -3.82 10.43
C LYS A 133 32.20 -2.69 11.38
N GLU A 134 31.85 -1.43 11.10
CA GLU A 134 32.53 -0.27 11.69
C GLU A 134 31.85 0.34 12.93
N SER A 135 30.76 -0.22 13.44
CA SER A 135 30.12 0.28 14.68
C SER A 135 30.83 -0.13 15.99
N LYS A 136 32.03 -0.74 15.92
CA LYS A 136 32.81 -1.19 17.09
C LYS A 136 34.04 -0.34 17.43
N ARG A 137 34.16 0.88 16.90
CA ARG A 137 35.28 1.77 17.26
C ARG A 137 34.79 3.18 17.55
N ILE A 138 34.16 3.37 18.71
CA ILE A 138 34.35 4.54 19.61
C ILE A 138 34.08 4.04 21.02
#